data_AF-A0A953FDA3-F1
#
_entry.id   AF-A0A953FDA3-F1
#
_cell.length_a   1.000
_cell.length_b   1.000
_cell.length_c   1.000
_cell.angle_alpha   90.00
_cell.angle_beta   90.00
_cell.angle_gamma   90.00
#
_symmetry.space_group_name_H-M   'P 1'
#
loop_
_entity.id
_entity.type
_entity.pdbx_description
1 polymer ?
#
loop_
_entity_poly.entity_id
_entity_poly.type
_entity_poly.pdbx_seq_one_letter_code
_entity_poly.pdbx_strand_id
1 'polypeptide(L)' 'MGQGKNIVHQYFKKEIDGATVLVRVDPIFYKGVEITLVKGESPVVRELDFDEQIFEDLEADEFAAGNPLEFNLYWAGLKK' A
#
# COMPACT_ATOMS: atom_id res chain seq x y z
N MET A 1 12.24 -27.30 -8.22
CA MET A 1 12.17 -26.11 -9.10
C MET A 1 11.05 -25.25 -8.56
N GLY A 2 11.36 -24.26 -7.73
CA GLY A 2 10.35 -23.41 -7.10
C GLY A 2 9.74 -22.49 -8.13
N GLN A 3 8.51 -22.78 -8.55
CA GLN A 3 7.72 -21.83 -9.32
C GLN A 3 7.33 -20.69 -8.37
N GLY A 4 8.24 -19.73 -8.19
CA GLY A 4 7.89 -18.46 -7.59
C GLY A 4 6.86 -17.83 -8.50
N LYS A 5 5.58 -17.91 -8.13
CA LYS A 5 4.56 -17.05 -8.74
C LYS A 5 5.08 -15.63 -8.54
N ASN A 6 5.45 -14.96 -9.63
CA ASN A 6 5.76 -13.54 -9.60
C ASN A 6 4.45 -12.82 -9.35
N ILE A 7 4.04 -12.75 -8.08
CA ILE A 7 2.86 -11.99 -7.69
C ILE A 7 3.30 -10.53 -7.72
N VAL A 8 2.86 -9.83 -8.77
CA VAL A 8 3.06 -8.40 -8.90
C VAL A 8 2.06 -7.74 -7.97
N HIS A 9 2.55 -7.30 -6.81
CA HIS A 9 1.76 -6.52 -5.88
C HIS A 9 1.46 -5.17 -6.51
N GLN A 10 0.23 -4.70 -6.34
CA GLN A 10 -0.18 -3.39 -6.78
C GLN A 10 0.01 -2.41 -5.62
N TYR A 11 0.54 -1.22 -5.95
CA TYR A 11 0.83 -0.19 -4.97
C TYR A 11 0.00 1.03 -5.30
N PHE A 12 -0.55 1.64 -4.27
CA PHE A 12 -1.42 2.80 -4.36
C PHE A 12 -0.95 3.84 -3.36
N LYS A 13 -1.15 5.11 -3.70
CA LYS A 13 -0.80 6.25 -2.88
C LYS A 13 -1.91 7.28 -2.93
N LYS A 14 -2.24 7.82 -1.77
CA LYS A 14 -3.11 8.98 -1.64
C LYS A 14 -2.47 9.98 -0.69
N GLU A 15 -2.47 11.24 -1.09
CA GLU A 15 -2.06 12.35 -0.25
C GLU A 15 -3.32 13.03 0.28
N ILE A 16 -3.45 13.06 1.59
CA ILE A 16 -4.53 13.74 2.31
C ILE A 16 -3.95 14.90 3.11
N ASP A 17 -4.78 15.81 3.61
CA ASP A 17 -4.32 17.03 4.27
C ASP A 17 -3.46 16.71 5.52
N GLY A 18 -2.13 16.81 5.36
CA GLY A 18 -1.14 16.52 6.40
C GLY A 18 -0.62 15.08 6.50
N ALA A 19 -1.11 14.15 5.68
CA ALA A 19 -0.66 12.76 5.70
C ALA A 19 -0.59 12.10 4.30
N THR A 20 0.25 11.08 4.18
CA THR A 20 0.35 10.24 2.98
C THR A 20 -0.05 8.82 3.34
N VAL A 21 -1.03 8.28 2.64
CA VAL A 21 -1.46 6.89 2.78
C VAL A 21 -0.88 6.09 1.62
N LEU A 22 -0.18 5.00 1.93
CA LEU A 22 0.38 4.07 0.96
C LEU A 22 -0.26 2.71 1.18
N VAL A 23 -0.85 2.13 0.14
CA VAL A 23 -1.53 0.82 0.21
C VAL A 23 -0.84 -0.14 -0.75
N ARG A 24 -0.48 -1.32 -0.27
CA ARG A 24 -0.02 -2.45 -1.09
C ARG A 24 -1.12 -3.50 -1.11
N VAL A 25 -1.58 -3.91 -2.28
CA VAL A 25 -2.60 -4.95 -2.45
C VAL A 25 -2.01 -6.14 -3.20
N ASP A 26 -2.21 -7.33 -2.67
CA ASP A 26 -1.96 -8.60 -3.36
C ASP A 26 -3.22 -8.97 -4.17
N PRO A 27 -3.16 -8.98 -5.52
CA PRO A 27 -4.34 -9.24 -6.36
C PRO A 27 -4.80 -10.70 -6.35
N ILE A 28 -4.07 -11.63 -5.72
CA ILE A 28 -4.41 -13.06 -5.69
C ILE A 28 -5.16 -13.41 -4.42
N PHE A 29 -4.67 -12.91 -3.29
CA PHE A 29 -5.24 -13.18 -1.97
C PHE A 29 -6.11 -12.03 -1.44
N TYR A 30 -6.14 -10.90 -2.14
CA TYR A 30 -6.76 -9.64 -1.70
C TYR A 30 -6.28 -9.21 -0.31
N LYS A 31 -5.06 -9.60 0.07
CA LYS A 31 -4.43 -9.15 1.29
C LYS A 31 -3.60 -7.93 0.99
N GLY A 32 -3.54 -7.00 1.92
CA GLY A 32 -2.66 -5.88 1.74
C GLY A 32 -2.22 -5.22 3.02
N VAL A 33 -1.46 -4.17 2.82
CA VAL A 33 -0.83 -3.41 3.89
C VAL A 33 -1.03 -1.95 3.61
N GLU A 34 -1.54 -1.24 4.59
CA GLU A 34 -1.63 0.21 4.60
C GLU A 34 -0.53 0.80 5.48
N ILE A 35 0.13 1.84 4.99
CA ILE A 35 1.08 2.66 5.73
C ILE A 35 0.57 4.10 5.70
N THR A 36 0.22 4.63 6.85
CA THR A 36 -0.15 6.04 7.00
C THR A 36 1.04 6.82 7.55
N LEU A 37 1.44 7.85 6.81
CA LEU A 37 2.56 8.73 7.11
C LEU A 37 2.02 10.10 7.50
N VAL A 38 1.98 10.40 8.80
CA VAL A 38 1.58 11.73 9.28
C VAL A 38 2.84 12.54 9.58
N LYS A 39 2.87 13.80 9.12
CA LYS A 39 4.05 14.66 9.30
C LYS A 39 4.35 14.88 10.79
N GLY A 40 5.50 14.36 11.24
CA GLY A 40 5.97 14.51 12.62
C GLY A 40 5.59 13.35 13.54
N GLU A 41 4.88 12.34 13.03
CA GLU A 41 4.58 11.11 13.76
C GLU A 41 5.29 9.91 13.14
N SER A 42 5.29 8.79 13.87
CA SER A 42 5.83 7.54 13.35
C SER A 42 4.87 6.95 12.30
N PRO A 43 5.38 6.31 11.24
CA PRO A 43 4.53 5.63 10.27
C PRO A 43 3.64 4.59 10.96
N VAL A 44 2.34 4.64 10.70
CA VAL A 44 1.37 3.68 11.21
C VAL A 44 1.17 2.62 10.15
N VAL A 45 1.49 1.38 10.50
CA VAL A 45 1.45 0.24 9.60
C VAL A 45 0.32 -0.69 10.01
N ARG A 46 -0.53 -1.07 9.05
CA ARG A 46 -1.69 -1.93 9.27
C ARG A 46 -1.80 -2.98 8.17
N GLU A 47 -2.06 -4.21 8.56
CA GLU A 47 -2.39 -5.30 7.64
C GLU A 47 -3.91 -5.36 7.49
N LEU A 48 -4.37 -5.45 6.25
CA LEU A 48 -5.79 -5.42 5.89
C LEU A 48 -6.09 -6.61 4.97
N ASP A 49 -7.27 -7.20 5.17
CA ASP A 49 -7.87 -8.15 4.25
C ASP A 49 -8.93 -7.40 3.45
N PHE A 50 -8.83 -7.49 2.14
CA PHE A 50 -9.71 -6.84 1.19
C PHE A 50 -10.54 -7.88 0.42
N ASP A 51 -11.55 -7.39 -0.27
CA ASP A 51 -12.35 -8.15 -1.21
C ASP A 51 -11.98 -7.80 -2.66
N GLU A 52 -12.59 -8.49 -3.62
CA GLU A 52 -12.37 -8.30 -5.06
C GLU A 52 -12.61 -6.86 -5.55
N GLN A 53 -13.46 -6.11 -4.85
CA GLN A 53 -13.83 -4.74 -5.19
C GLN A 53 -12.78 -3.69 -4.77
N ILE A 54 -11.70 -4.09 -4.09
CA ILE A 54 -10.71 -3.15 -3.56
C ILE A 54 -10.11 -2.22 -4.62
N PHE A 55 -9.92 -2.70 -5.84
CA PHE A 55 -9.37 -1.88 -6.91
C PHE A 55 -10.34 -0.78 -7.34
N GLU A 56 -11.64 -1.08 -7.36
CA GLU A 56 -12.70 -0.10 -7.64
C GLU A 56 -12.84 0.88 -6.48
N ASP A 57 -12.76 0.42 -5.23
CA ASP A 57 -12.83 1.24 -4.03
C ASP A 57 -11.65 2.23 -3.96
N LEU A 58 -10.43 1.76 -4.23
CA LEU A 58 -9.23 2.61 -4.28
C LEU A 58 -9.31 3.64 -5.40
N GLU A 59 -9.82 3.26 -6.58
CA GLU A 59 -10.03 4.20 -7.69
C GLU A 59 -11.11 5.24 -7.33
N ALA A 60 -12.22 4.81 -6.73
CA ALA A 60 -13.30 5.69 -6.28
C ALA A 60 -12.85 6.64 -5.16
N ASP A 61 -11.93 6.20 -4.31
CA ASP A 61 -11.28 7.03 -3.29
C ASP A 61 -10.11 7.86 -3.86
N GLU A 62 -9.96 7.94 -5.19
CA GLU A 62 -8.93 8.76 -5.87
C GLU A 62 -7.49 8.40 -5.50
N PHE A 63 -7.22 7.13 -5.14
CA PHE A 63 -5.85 6.66 -4.99
C PHE A 63 -5.14 6.64 -6.35
N ALA A 64 -3.94 7.21 -6.39
CA ALA A 64 -3.06 7.13 -7.54
C ALA A 64 -2.20 5.86 -7.47
N ALA A 65 -1.68 5.43 -8.63
CA ALA A 65 -0.68 4.37 -8.69
C ALA A 65 0.57 4.77 -7.88
N GLY A 66 0.89 3.98 -6.86
CA GLY A 66 2.00 4.20 -5.93
C GLY A 66 3.31 3.60 -6.44
N ASN A 67 4.42 4.12 -5.92
CA ASN A 67 5.74 3.60 -6.24
C ASN A 67 6.11 2.44 -5.29
N PRO A 68 6.40 1.22 -5.79
CA PRO A 68 6.77 0.08 -4.95
C PRO A 68 8.01 0.34 -4.10
N LEU A 69 8.98 1.10 -4.62
CA LEU A 69 10.20 1.44 -3.90
C LEU A 69 9.92 2.39 -2.74
N GLU A 70 9.02 3.37 -2.93
CA GLU A 70 8.62 4.28 -1.86
C GLU A 70 7.97 3.51 -0.71
N PHE A 71 7.00 2.65 -1.01
CA PHE A 71 6.36 1.78 -0.02
C PHE A 71 7.40 0.95 0.76
N ASN A 72 8.30 0.28 0.05
CA ASN A 72 9.30 -0.59 0.68
C ASN A 72 10.28 0.17 1.58
N LEU A 73 10.61 1.42 1.26
CA LEU A 73 11.47 2.26 2.11
C LEU A 73 10.81 2.58 3.46
N TYR A 74 9.51 2.89 3.46
CA TYR A 74 8.76 3.13 4.68
C TYR A 74 8.50 1.84 5.45
N TRP A 75 8.12 0.76 4.76
CA TRP A 75 7.92 -0.56 5.36
C TRP A 75 9.19 -1.11 6.03
N ALA A 76 10.35 -0.95 5.39
CA ALA A 76 11.63 -1.36 5.96
C ALA A 76 12.11 -0.43 7.11
N GLY A 77 11.41 0.67 7.39
CA GLY A 77 11.80 1.67 8.39
C GLY A 77 13.09 2.42 8.04
N LEU A 78 13.50 2.37 6.76
CA LEU A 78 14.71 3.04 6.25
C LEU A 78 14.48 4.53 5.97
N LYS A 79 13.21 4.93 5.84
CA LYS A 79 12.78 6.32 5.70
C LYS A 79 11.85 6.66 6.88
N LYS A 80 12.20 7.70 7.63
CA LYS A 80 11.47 8.21 8.80
C LYS A 80 10.98 9.61 8.54
#